data_AF-A0A923E6L9-F1
#
_entry.id   AF-A0A923E6L9-F1
#
_cell.length_a   1.000
_cell.length_b   1.000
_cell.length_c   1.000
_cell.angle_alpha   90.00
_cell.angle_beta   90.00
_cell.angle_gamma   90.00
#
_symmetry.space_group_name_H-M   'P 1'
#
loop_
_entity.id
_entity.type
_entity.pdbx_description
1 polymer ?
#
loop_
_entity_poly.entity_id
_entity_poly.type
_entity_poly.pdbx_seq_one_letter_code
_entity_poly.pdbx_strand_id
1 'polypeptide(L)'
;MSNPEEPVGSDATWEENTVYGPSTVIAALDQIEALVEQARAVPLSASIMLNRAEILDLLDQAREALPEDLVAADAVVADADAVLGRADSAAESTIAEANARAQSTVEQAEEKAAHLVRTANEQAERTVAKAKEEAETTVDQARKEAEAILVDANAQAERLVASENITRMAEDRGREIVGEARREEKRLREGADDYVEKSLAELSGLIAELQRKTEAGRRTLAERHGQDRTDIGLNDD
;
A
#
# COMPACT_ATOMS: atom_id res chain seq x y z
N MET A 1 -1.80 -21.13 25.18
CA MET A 1 -2.03 -22.50 24.67
C MET A 1 -2.42 -23.34 25.86
N SER A 2 -3.70 -23.30 26.22
CA SER A 2 -4.28 -24.09 27.30
C SER A 2 -4.67 -25.44 26.72
N ASN A 3 -4.15 -26.50 27.32
CA ASN A 3 -4.47 -27.88 26.99
C ASN A 3 -5.93 -28.14 27.38
N PRO A 4 -6.84 -28.53 26.46
CA PRO A 4 -8.18 -28.94 26.84
C PRO A 4 -8.11 -30.37 27.40
N GLU A 5 -8.77 -30.55 28.53
CA GLU A 5 -8.85 -31.77 29.33
C GLU A 5 -9.26 -32.97 28.46
N GLU A 6 -8.51 -34.06 28.58
CA GLU A 6 -8.93 -35.39 28.13
C GLU A 6 -10.20 -35.79 28.90
N PRO A 7 -11.23 -36.36 28.25
CA PRO A 7 -12.35 -36.90 28.99
C PRO A 7 -11.88 -38.13 29.75
N VAL A 8 -11.94 -38.03 31.08
CA VAL A 8 -11.72 -39.12 32.02
C VAL A 8 -12.59 -40.28 31.58
N GLY A 9 -11.95 -41.35 31.08
CA GLY A 9 -12.61 -42.63 30.89
C GLY A 9 -13.17 -43.04 32.24
N SER A 10 -14.50 -43.06 32.35
CA SER A 10 -15.15 -43.68 33.49
C SER A 10 -14.73 -45.15 33.48
N ASP A 11 -13.84 -45.52 34.39
CA ASP A 11 -13.70 -46.90 34.89
C ASP A 11 -15.07 -47.28 35.47
N ALA A 12 -15.99 -47.67 34.58
CA ALA A 12 -17.17 -48.42 34.93
C ALA A 12 -16.66 -49.82 35.27
N THR A 13 -16.14 -49.97 36.48
CA THR A 13 -16.01 -51.27 37.12
C THR A 13 -17.42 -51.83 37.20
N TRP A 14 -17.77 -52.69 36.24
CA TRP A 14 -18.92 -53.55 36.36
C TRP A 14 -18.64 -54.43 37.57
N GLU A 15 -19.14 -54.03 38.74
CA GLU A 15 -19.24 -54.95 39.87
C GLU A 15 -19.97 -56.17 39.31
N GLU A 16 -19.26 -57.30 39.27
CA GLU A 16 -19.78 -58.61 38.87
C GLU A 16 -20.77 -59.07 39.95
N ASN A 17 -21.86 -58.33 40.09
CA ASN A 17 -22.98 -58.70 40.90
C ASN A 17 -23.73 -59.71 40.05
N THR A 18 -23.30 -60.98 40.14
CA THR A 18 -23.99 -62.09 39.50
C THR A 18 -25.44 -62.05 39.98
N VAL A 19 -26.34 -61.59 39.10
CA VAL A 19 -27.77 -61.41 39.39
C VAL A 19 -28.46 -62.76 39.67
N TYR A 20 -27.77 -63.87 39.41
CA TYR A 20 -28.24 -65.21 39.68
C TYR A 20 -27.95 -65.61 41.14
N GLY A 21 -29.01 -65.71 41.95
CA GLY A 21 -28.95 -66.44 43.22
C GLY A 21 -28.71 -67.95 42.99
N PRO A 22 -28.34 -68.72 44.02
CA PRO A 22 -28.15 -70.16 43.89
C PRO A 22 -29.45 -70.83 43.40
N SER A 23 -29.40 -71.52 42.26
CA SER A 23 -30.56 -72.28 41.75
C SER A 23 -30.83 -73.48 42.65
N THR A 24 -32.04 -73.54 43.18
CA THR A 24 -32.48 -74.66 44.02
C THR A 24 -32.54 -75.96 43.22
N VAL A 25 -32.79 -75.87 41.90
CA VAL A 25 -32.71 -77.02 40.99
C VAL A 25 -31.28 -77.53 40.89
N ILE A 26 -30.30 -76.65 40.65
CA ILE A 26 -28.88 -77.03 40.58
C ILE A 26 -28.45 -77.67 41.90
N ALA A 27 -28.79 -77.05 43.03
CA ALA A 27 -28.48 -77.59 44.35
C ALA A 27 -29.09 -78.97 44.62
N ALA A 28 -30.30 -79.24 44.13
CA ALA A 28 -30.95 -80.55 44.25
C ALA A 28 -30.31 -81.60 43.32
N LEU A 29 -29.92 -81.21 42.10
CA LEU A 29 -29.20 -82.08 41.17
C LEU A 29 -27.80 -82.44 41.69
N ASP A 30 -27.06 -81.47 42.25
CA ASP A 30 -25.75 -81.69 42.87
C ASP A 30 -25.85 -82.67 44.05
N GLN A 31 -26.92 -82.59 44.83
CA GLN A 31 -27.18 -83.53 45.93
C GLN A 31 -27.52 -84.94 45.43
N ILE A 32 -28.30 -85.07 44.36
CA ILE A 32 -28.56 -86.37 43.72
C ILE A 32 -27.26 -86.96 43.17
N GLU A 33 -26.41 -86.16 42.53
CA GLU A 33 -25.10 -86.57 42.04
C GLU A 33 -24.23 -87.09 43.19
N ALA A 34 -24.12 -86.34 44.29
CA ALA A 34 -23.38 -86.76 45.48
C ALA A 34 -23.90 -88.09 46.08
N LEU A 35 -25.23 -88.29 46.09
CA LEU A 35 -25.83 -89.56 46.55
C LEU A 35 -25.47 -90.73 45.65
N VAL A 36 -25.41 -90.52 44.33
CA VAL A 36 -25.01 -91.55 43.35
C VAL A 36 -23.53 -91.88 43.49
N GLU A 37 -22.66 -90.90 43.66
CA GLU A 37 -21.22 -91.09 43.82
C GLU A 37 -20.86 -91.85 45.10
N GLN A 38 -21.57 -91.57 46.20
CA GLN A 38 -21.30 -92.18 47.51
C GLN A 38 -22.04 -93.51 47.73
N ALA A 39 -22.86 -93.93 46.76
CA ALA A 39 -23.71 -95.11 46.87
C ALA A 39 -22.92 -96.41 46.97
N ARG A 40 -23.43 -97.35 47.79
CA ARG A 40 -22.79 -98.66 47.95
C ARG A 40 -23.07 -99.56 46.73
N ALA A 41 -22.01 -100.07 46.10
CA ALA A 41 -22.14 -101.03 45.01
C ALA A 41 -22.68 -102.39 45.46
N VAL A 42 -23.50 -103.02 44.60
CA VAL A 42 -24.01 -104.38 44.79
C VAL A 42 -23.01 -105.39 44.22
N PRO A 43 -22.57 -106.42 44.98
CA PRO A 43 -21.57 -107.37 44.52
C PRO A 43 -22.00 -108.10 43.24
N LEU A 44 -21.04 -108.26 42.30
CA LEU A 44 -21.24 -108.94 41.00
C LEU A 44 -22.25 -108.25 40.05
N SER A 45 -22.61 -106.98 40.29
CA SER A 45 -23.45 -106.16 39.42
C SER A 45 -22.84 -104.76 39.20
N ALA A 46 -23.25 -104.08 38.13
CA ALA A 46 -22.99 -102.65 37.92
C ALA A 46 -23.99 -101.73 38.67
N SER A 47 -24.83 -102.30 39.54
CA SER A 47 -25.87 -101.56 40.27
C SER A 47 -25.37 -101.01 41.60
N ILE A 48 -25.88 -99.85 41.98
CA ILE A 48 -25.67 -99.22 43.29
C ILE A 48 -26.95 -99.28 44.13
N MET A 49 -26.80 -99.35 45.44
CA MET A 49 -27.91 -99.31 46.40
C MET A 49 -28.17 -97.87 46.82
N LEU A 50 -29.37 -97.38 46.53
CA LEU A 50 -29.80 -96.01 46.82
C LEU A 50 -31.07 -96.01 47.66
N ASN A 51 -31.21 -94.99 48.50
CA ASN A 51 -32.45 -94.74 49.21
C ASN A 51 -33.46 -94.09 48.25
N ARG A 52 -34.44 -94.89 47.81
CA ARG A 52 -35.50 -94.43 46.90
C ARG A 52 -36.27 -93.22 47.43
N ALA A 53 -36.50 -93.13 48.75
CA ALA A 53 -37.27 -92.02 49.32
C ALA A 53 -36.50 -90.69 49.20
N GLU A 54 -35.20 -90.71 49.46
CA GLU A 54 -34.32 -89.54 49.44
C GLU A 54 -34.11 -88.98 48.02
N ILE A 55 -33.93 -89.85 47.03
CA ILE A 55 -33.81 -89.43 45.62
C ILE A 55 -35.10 -88.85 45.09
N LEU A 56 -36.24 -89.46 45.43
CA LEU A 56 -37.53 -88.94 44.99
C LEU A 56 -37.84 -87.58 45.63
N ASP A 57 -37.46 -87.38 46.88
CA ASP A 57 -37.61 -86.08 47.56
C ASP A 57 -36.77 -84.99 46.87
N LEU A 58 -35.49 -85.26 46.56
CA LEU A 58 -34.65 -84.31 45.82
C LEU A 58 -35.15 -84.06 44.39
N LEU A 59 -35.69 -85.08 43.70
CA LEU A 59 -36.31 -84.91 42.39
C LEU A 59 -37.59 -84.08 42.47
N ASP A 60 -38.40 -84.26 43.50
CA ASP A 60 -39.61 -83.45 43.70
C ASP A 60 -39.24 -82.01 44.09
N GLN A 61 -38.21 -81.78 44.91
CA GLN A 61 -37.64 -80.46 45.17
C GLN A 61 -37.15 -79.78 43.88
N ALA A 62 -36.39 -80.49 43.04
CA ALA A 62 -35.94 -79.97 41.75
C ALA A 62 -37.13 -79.66 40.82
N ARG A 63 -38.15 -80.52 40.78
CA ARG A 63 -39.35 -80.31 39.96
C ARG A 63 -40.24 -79.18 40.45
N GLU A 64 -40.28 -78.93 41.76
CA GLU A 64 -41.02 -77.83 42.36
C GLU A 64 -40.32 -76.48 42.15
N ALA A 65 -38.99 -76.45 42.18
CA ALA A 65 -38.18 -75.25 41.96
C ALA A 65 -37.98 -74.88 40.47
N LEU A 66 -37.98 -75.87 39.56
CA LEU A 66 -37.69 -75.65 38.13
C LEU A 66 -38.61 -74.64 37.43
N PRO A 67 -39.94 -74.62 37.64
CA PRO A 67 -40.80 -73.61 37.04
C PRO A 67 -40.43 -72.18 37.45
N GLU A 68 -40.04 -71.96 38.71
CA GLU A 68 -39.65 -70.65 39.21
C GLU A 68 -38.33 -70.18 38.59
N ASP A 69 -37.31 -71.05 38.54
CA ASP A 69 -36.02 -70.75 37.91
C ASP A 69 -36.16 -70.46 36.40
N LEU A 70 -37.03 -71.19 35.69
CA LEU A 70 -37.30 -70.94 34.27
C LEU A 70 -38.01 -69.59 34.05
N VAL A 71 -38.99 -69.24 34.88
CA VAL A 71 -39.66 -67.93 34.82
C VAL A 71 -38.67 -66.80 35.13
N ALA A 72 -37.77 -67.01 36.08
CA ALA A 72 -36.70 -66.05 36.37
C ALA A 72 -35.76 -65.87 35.17
N ALA A 73 -35.37 -66.95 34.50
CA ALA A 73 -34.56 -66.89 33.28
C ALA A 73 -35.27 -66.14 32.14
N ASP A 74 -36.54 -66.45 31.88
CA ASP A 74 -37.36 -65.74 30.88
C ASP A 74 -37.51 -64.25 31.19
N ALA A 75 -37.64 -63.89 32.47
CA ALA A 75 -37.70 -62.51 32.92
C ALA A 75 -36.38 -61.76 32.66
N VAL A 76 -35.22 -62.41 32.86
CA VAL A 76 -33.91 -61.84 32.55
C VAL A 76 -33.75 -61.62 31.04
N VAL A 77 -34.15 -62.60 30.22
CA VAL A 77 -34.11 -62.44 28.75
C VAL A 77 -35.01 -61.30 28.30
N ALA A 78 -36.23 -61.22 28.84
CA ALA A 78 -37.15 -60.13 28.54
C ALA A 78 -36.63 -58.75 28.96
N ASP A 79 -35.95 -58.65 30.12
CA ASP A 79 -35.30 -57.41 30.56
C ASP A 79 -34.12 -57.05 29.65
N ALA A 80 -33.29 -58.03 29.27
CA ALA A 80 -32.18 -57.83 28.34
C ALA A 80 -32.68 -57.30 26.98
N ASP A 81 -33.73 -57.89 26.41
CA ASP A 81 -34.36 -57.43 25.17
C ASP A 81 -34.90 -56.00 25.32
N ALA A 82 -35.53 -55.68 26.47
CA ALA A 82 -36.02 -54.34 26.75
C ALA A 82 -34.89 -53.31 26.94
N VAL A 83 -33.76 -53.70 27.51
CA VAL A 83 -32.55 -52.87 27.61
C VAL A 83 -31.97 -52.62 26.23
N LEU A 84 -31.81 -53.66 25.41
CA LEU A 84 -31.28 -53.55 24.04
C LEU A 84 -32.17 -52.63 23.18
N GLY A 85 -33.49 -52.80 23.22
CA GLY A 85 -34.41 -51.93 22.48
C GLY A 85 -34.34 -50.45 22.90
N ARG A 86 -34.14 -50.18 24.20
CA ARG A 86 -33.92 -48.82 24.71
C ARG A 86 -32.57 -48.26 24.27
N ALA A 87 -31.52 -49.07 24.30
CA ALA A 87 -30.18 -48.68 23.89
C ALA A 87 -30.13 -48.35 22.39
N ASP A 88 -30.75 -49.17 21.55
CA ASP A 88 -30.85 -48.93 20.10
C ASP A 88 -31.63 -47.64 19.82
N SER A 89 -32.78 -47.45 20.45
CA SER A 89 -33.57 -46.22 20.30
C SER A 89 -32.81 -44.97 20.75
N ALA A 90 -32.05 -45.07 21.86
CA ALA A 90 -31.22 -43.98 22.35
C ALA A 90 -30.04 -43.68 21.41
N ALA A 91 -29.42 -44.71 20.84
CA ALA A 91 -28.35 -44.57 19.87
C ALA A 91 -28.84 -43.90 18.57
N GLU A 92 -29.98 -44.33 18.03
CA GLU A 92 -30.60 -43.72 16.86
C GLU A 92 -30.92 -42.24 17.10
N SER A 93 -31.53 -41.91 18.24
CA SER A 93 -31.81 -40.51 18.61
C SER A 93 -30.54 -39.68 18.72
N THR A 94 -29.49 -40.23 19.32
CA THR A 94 -28.20 -39.55 19.49
C THR A 94 -27.53 -39.28 18.14
N ILE A 95 -27.54 -40.26 17.24
CA ILE A 95 -26.99 -40.13 15.88
C ILE A 95 -27.79 -39.10 15.07
N ALA A 96 -29.11 -39.15 15.14
CA ALA A 96 -29.97 -38.20 14.43
C ALA A 96 -29.73 -36.75 14.90
N GLU A 97 -29.62 -36.55 16.22
CA GLU A 97 -29.34 -35.23 16.80
C GLU A 97 -27.93 -34.74 16.44
N ALA A 98 -26.92 -35.61 16.51
CA ALA A 98 -25.55 -35.28 16.13
C ALA A 98 -25.45 -34.87 14.65
N ASN A 99 -26.10 -35.61 13.76
CA ASN A 99 -26.15 -35.30 12.33
C ASN A 99 -26.88 -33.99 12.05
N ALA A 100 -28.01 -33.73 12.72
CA ALA A 100 -28.75 -32.48 12.57
C ALA A 100 -27.92 -31.26 13.04
N ARG A 101 -27.21 -31.39 14.17
CA ARG A 101 -26.30 -30.35 14.66
C ARG A 101 -25.12 -30.12 13.71
N ALA A 102 -24.53 -31.20 13.18
CA ALA A 102 -23.43 -31.11 12.23
C ALA A 102 -23.87 -30.40 10.94
N GLN A 103 -25.03 -30.78 10.39
CA GLN A 103 -25.59 -30.15 9.21
C GLN A 103 -25.86 -28.66 9.44
N SER A 104 -26.52 -28.29 10.54
CA SER A 104 -26.77 -26.87 10.84
C SER A 104 -25.49 -26.07 11.02
N THR A 105 -24.45 -26.67 11.61
CA THR A 105 -23.15 -26.01 11.78
C THR A 105 -22.48 -25.75 10.43
N VAL A 106 -22.52 -26.73 9.51
CA VAL A 106 -21.99 -26.59 8.15
C VAL A 106 -22.76 -25.52 7.39
N GLU A 107 -24.10 -25.55 7.42
CA GLU A 107 -24.94 -24.54 6.76
C GLU A 107 -24.65 -23.12 7.26
N GLN A 108 -24.54 -22.93 8.59
CA GLN A 108 -24.18 -21.64 9.17
C GLN A 108 -22.76 -21.20 8.79
N ALA A 109 -21.81 -22.14 8.71
CA ALA A 109 -20.45 -21.84 8.31
C ALA A 109 -20.37 -21.41 6.84
N GLU A 110 -21.10 -22.10 5.96
CA GLU A 110 -21.22 -21.78 4.55
C GLU A 110 -21.86 -20.40 4.33
N GLU A 111 -22.95 -20.08 5.04
CA GLU A 111 -23.59 -18.77 4.97
C GLU A 111 -22.64 -17.65 5.41
N LYS A 112 -21.94 -17.85 6.54
CA LYS A 112 -20.94 -16.89 7.04
C LYS A 112 -19.78 -16.73 6.06
N ALA A 113 -19.28 -17.81 5.48
CA ALA A 113 -18.22 -17.76 4.48
C ALA A 113 -18.67 -17.00 3.23
N ALA A 114 -19.87 -17.29 2.71
CA ALA A 114 -20.45 -16.59 1.57
C ALA A 114 -20.64 -15.09 1.87
N HIS A 115 -21.10 -14.74 3.07
CA HIS A 115 -21.21 -13.36 3.52
C HIS A 115 -19.83 -12.67 3.55
N LEU A 116 -18.83 -13.31 4.15
CA LEU A 116 -17.47 -12.75 4.23
C LEU A 116 -16.89 -12.50 2.83
N VAL A 117 -16.97 -13.46 1.92
CA VAL A 117 -16.51 -13.31 0.53
C VAL A 117 -17.23 -12.17 -0.17
N ARG A 118 -18.55 -12.06 -0.04
CA ARG A 118 -19.33 -10.96 -0.61
C ARG A 118 -18.86 -9.60 -0.06
N THR A 119 -18.77 -9.46 1.26
CA THR A 119 -18.33 -8.20 1.88
C THR A 119 -16.89 -7.84 1.54
N ALA A 120 -15.99 -8.81 1.46
CA ALA A 120 -14.61 -8.61 1.07
C ALA A 120 -14.51 -8.13 -0.39
N ASN A 121 -15.28 -8.73 -1.30
CA ASN A 121 -15.34 -8.31 -2.69
C ASN A 121 -15.91 -6.88 -2.82
N GLU A 122 -17.00 -6.57 -2.14
CA GLU A 122 -17.57 -5.20 -2.12
C GLU A 122 -16.57 -4.16 -1.58
N GLN A 123 -15.83 -4.50 -0.53
CA GLN A 123 -14.77 -3.64 0.01
C GLN A 123 -13.59 -3.48 -0.95
N ALA A 124 -13.17 -4.56 -1.61
CA ALA A 124 -12.12 -4.53 -2.61
C ALA A 124 -12.51 -3.64 -3.79
N GLU A 125 -13.73 -3.80 -4.32
CA GLU A 125 -14.27 -2.97 -5.40
C GLU A 125 -14.31 -1.49 -5.02
N ARG A 126 -14.80 -1.17 -3.81
CA ARG A 126 -14.80 0.22 -3.30
C ARG A 126 -13.39 0.80 -3.19
N THR A 127 -12.43 0.00 -2.72
CA THR A 127 -11.03 0.44 -2.56
C THR A 127 -10.39 0.70 -3.91
N VAL A 128 -10.59 -0.20 -4.89
CA VAL A 128 -10.09 -0.04 -6.26
C VAL A 128 -10.74 1.17 -6.94
N ALA A 129 -12.05 1.36 -6.79
CA ALA A 129 -12.77 2.49 -7.35
C ALA A 129 -12.23 3.82 -6.80
N LYS A 130 -12.09 3.92 -5.47
CA LYS A 130 -11.54 5.11 -4.82
C LYS A 130 -10.09 5.39 -5.24
N ALA A 131 -9.24 4.37 -5.25
CA ALA A 131 -7.84 4.52 -5.67
C ALA A 131 -7.73 4.99 -7.14
N LYS A 132 -8.62 4.49 -8.01
CA LYS A 132 -8.68 4.91 -9.42
C LYS A 132 -9.12 6.36 -9.55
N GLU A 133 -10.15 6.79 -8.82
CA GLU A 133 -10.63 8.17 -8.81
C GLU A 133 -9.55 9.15 -8.29
N GLU A 134 -8.86 8.80 -7.22
CA GLU A 134 -7.74 9.58 -6.67
C GLU A 134 -6.57 9.67 -7.67
N ALA A 135 -6.24 8.56 -8.35
CA ALA A 135 -5.21 8.53 -9.37
C ALA A 135 -5.57 9.41 -10.59
N GLU A 136 -6.81 9.32 -11.09
CA GLU A 136 -7.31 10.15 -12.18
C GLU A 136 -7.25 11.64 -11.81
N THR A 137 -7.73 12.00 -10.62
CA THR A 137 -7.66 13.37 -10.11
C THR A 137 -6.22 13.89 -10.03
N THR A 138 -5.29 13.06 -9.54
CA THR A 138 -3.88 13.41 -9.41
C THR A 138 -3.25 13.64 -10.78
N VAL A 139 -3.52 12.77 -11.75
CA VAL A 139 -3.00 12.90 -13.13
C VAL A 139 -3.55 14.15 -13.80
N ASP A 140 -4.85 14.42 -13.65
CA ASP A 140 -5.47 15.60 -14.24
C ASP A 140 -4.95 16.90 -13.62
N GLN A 141 -4.75 16.92 -12.30
CA GLN A 141 -4.15 18.05 -11.61
C GLN A 141 -2.71 18.28 -12.06
N ALA A 142 -1.88 17.23 -12.11
CA ALA A 142 -0.50 17.32 -12.58
C ALA A 142 -0.41 17.80 -14.04
N ARG A 143 -1.33 17.38 -14.91
CA ARG A 143 -1.42 17.86 -16.29
C ARG A 143 -1.74 19.35 -16.37
N LYS A 144 -2.73 19.82 -15.61
CA LYS A 144 -3.08 21.25 -15.55
C LYS A 144 -1.93 22.11 -15.03
N GLU A 145 -1.23 21.63 -14.00
CA GLU A 145 -0.06 22.31 -13.45
C GLU A 145 1.08 22.36 -14.47
N ALA A 146 1.36 21.25 -15.16
CA ALA A 146 2.38 21.21 -16.21
C ALA A 146 2.05 22.18 -17.36
N GLU A 147 0.79 22.23 -17.78
CA GLU A 147 0.33 23.17 -18.80
C GLU A 147 0.51 24.63 -18.36
N ALA A 148 0.14 24.96 -17.11
CA ALA A 148 0.33 26.29 -16.57
C ALA A 148 1.81 26.70 -16.51
N ILE A 149 2.70 25.77 -16.12
CA ILE A 149 4.15 25.99 -16.11
C ILE A 149 4.67 26.26 -17.52
N LEU A 150 4.23 25.48 -18.52
CA LEU A 150 4.64 25.69 -19.91
C LEU A 150 4.18 27.05 -20.46
N VAL A 151 2.95 27.45 -20.16
CA VAL A 151 2.43 28.76 -20.55
C VAL A 151 3.25 29.89 -19.93
N ASP A 152 3.53 29.82 -18.64
CA ASP A 152 4.34 30.84 -17.95
C ASP A 152 5.79 30.87 -18.46
N ALA A 153 6.42 29.71 -18.64
CA ALA A 153 7.77 29.61 -19.19
C ALA A 153 7.88 30.20 -20.60
N ASN A 154 6.90 29.94 -21.47
CA ASN A 154 6.84 30.54 -22.81
C ASN A 154 6.68 32.06 -22.73
N ALA A 155 5.78 32.57 -21.88
CA ALA A 155 5.60 34.00 -21.69
C ALA A 155 6.87 34.69 -21.12
N GLN A 156 7.62 34.01 -20.26
CA GLN A 156 8.93 34.48 -19.79
C GLN A 156 9.97 34.49 -20.92
N ALA A 157 10.05 33.42 -21.71
CA ALA A 157 10.98 33.33 -22.84
C ALA A 157 10.73 34.43 -23.87
N GLU A 158 9.46 34.69 -24.22
CA GLU A 158 9.07 35.78 -25.13
C GLU A 158 9.51 37.14 -24.59
N ARG A 159 9.33 37.40 -23.29
CA ARG A 159 9.78 38.65 -22.64
C ARG A 159 11.29 38.80 -22.69
N LEU A 160 12.04 37.74 -22.42
CA LEU A 160 13.51 37.76 -22.49
C LEU A 160 13.99 38.07 -23.92
N VAL A 161 13.44 37.39 -24.93
CA VAL A 161 13.77 37.66 -26.34
C VAL A 161 13.43 39.09 -26.73
N ALA A 162 12.27 39.62 -26.32
CA ALA A 162 11.92 41.01 -26.57
C ALA A 162 12.92 41.98 -25.91
N SER A 163 13.31 41.73 -24.65
CA SER A 163 14.28 42.57 -23.94
C SER A 163 15.68 42.56 -24.57
N GLU A 164 16.13 41.41 -25.08
CA GLU A 164 17.42 41.26 -25.77
C GLU A 164 17.43 42.03 -27.09
N ASN A 165 16.33 41.96 -27.87
CA ASN A 165 16.19 42.72 -29.11
C ASN A 165 16.22 44.23 -28.86
N ILE A 166 15.53 44.72 -27.81
CA ILE A 166 15.55 46.13 -27.44
C ILE A 166 16.96 46.58 -27.05
N THR A 167 17.68 45.77 -26.25
CA THR A 167 19.06 46.06 -25.85
C THR A 167 19.97 46.16 -27.08
N ARG A 168 19.90 45.21 -28.01
CA ARG A 168 20.68 45.24 -29.25
C ARG A 168 20.37 46.47 -30.10
N MET A 169 19.09 46.79 -30.29
CA MET A 169 18.68 47.99 -31.03
C MET A 169 19.19 49.28 -30.37
N ALA A 170 19.13 49.36 -29.04
CA ALA A 170 19.63 50.51 -28.28
C ALA A 170 21.15 50.65 -28.43
N GLU A 171 21.91 49.55 -28.39
CA GLU A 171 23.36 49.56 -28.63
C GLU A 171 23.71 50.02 -30.04
N ASP A 172 23.04 49.47 -31.06
CA ASP A 172 23.29 49.83 -32.46
C ASP A 172 22.97 51.31 -32.70
N ARG A 173 21.85 51.81 -32.17
CA ARG A 173 21.51 53.24 -32.24
C ARG A 173 22.52 54.10 -31.48
N GLY A 174 23.01 53.64 -30.33
CA GLY A 174 24.06 54.30 -29.58
C GLY A 174 25.36 54.42 -30.39
N ARG A 175 25.79 53.34 -31.05
CA ARG A 175 26.98 53.34 -31.92
C ARG A 175 26.82 54.30 -33.09
N GLU A 176 25.64 54.35 -33.69
CA GLU A 176 25.33 55.27 -34.79
C GLU A 176 25.42 56.73 -34.35
N ILE A 177 24.77 57.10 -33.25
CA ILE A 177 24.82 58.46 -32.69
C ILE A 177 26.25 58.88 -32.38
N VAL A 178 27.03 58.01 -31.73
CA VAL A 178 28.45 58.29 -31.44
C VAL A 178 29.26 58.45 -32.73
N GLY A 179 29.00 57.62 -33.74
CA GLY A 179 29.63 57.73 -35.06
C GLY A 179 29.30 59.04 -35.78
N GLU A 180 28.04 59.46 -35.75
CA GLU A 180 27.59 60.75 -36.30
C GLU A 180 28.21 61.93 -35.56
N ALA A 181 28.19 61.92 -34.23
CA ALA A 181 28.78 62.97 -33.41
C ALA A 181 30.28 63.13 -33.69
N ARG A 182 31.04 62.03 -33.84
CA ARG A 182 32.47 62.09 -34.22
C ARG A 182 32.70 62.64 -35.62
N ARG A 183 31.82 62.32 -36.58
CA ARG A 183 31.91 62.88 -37.94
C ARG A 183 31.63 64.38 -37.93
N GLU A 184 30.65 64.82 -37.16
CA GLU A 184 30.30 66.22 -37.01
C GLU A 184 31.38 67.00 -36.26
N GLU A 185 31.93 66.44 -35.18
CA GLU A 185 33.08 66.99 -34.46
C GLU A 185 34.26 67.22 -35.43
N LYS A 186 34.60 66.22 -36.24
CA LYS A 186 35.68 66.33 -37.23
C LYS A 186 35.41 67.44 -38.24
N ARG A 187 34.18 67.51 -38.79
CA ARG A 187 33.78 68.60 -39.71
C ARG A 187 33.87 69.98 -39.07
N LEU A 188 33.41 70.12 -37.83
CA LEU A 188 33.45 71.39 -37.12
C LEU A 188 34.88 71.83 -36.88
N ARG A 189 35.75 70.89 -36.53
CA ARG A 189 37.17 71.15 -36.27
C ARG A 189 37.91 71.56 -37.55
N GLU A 190 37.71 70.81 -38.63
CA GLU A 190 38.25 71.17 -39.96
C GLU A 190 37.72 72.53 -40.44
N GLY A 191 36.42 72.78 -40.32
CA GLY A 191 35.83 74.07 -40.70
C GLY A 191 36.30 75.25 -39.82
N ALA A 192 36.59 75.01 -38.54
CA ALA A 192 37.17 76.01 -37.65
C ALA A 192 38.62 76.31 -38.01
N ASP A 193 39.42 75.28 -38.31
CA ASP A 193 40.81 75.43 -38.76
C ASP A 193 40.86 76.21 -40.08
N ASP A 194 40.01 75.86 -41.06
CA ASP A 194 39.89 76.57 -42.35
C ASP A 194 39.47 78.05 -42.14
N TYR A 195 38.53 78.31 -41.23
CA TYR A 195 38.09 79.67 -40.91
C TYR A 195 39.21 80.50 -40.27
N VAL A 196 39.97 79.91 -39.34
CA VAL A 196 41.12 80.56 -38.70
C VAL A 196 42.20 80.85 -39.73
N GLU A 197 42.52 79.91 -40.62
CA GLU A 197 43.50 80.11 -41.69
C GLU A 197 43.09 81.26 -42.60
N LYS A 198 41.84 81.28 -43.08
CA LYS A 198 41.32 82.35 -43.92
C LYS A 198 41.36 83.71 -43.21
N SER A 199 40.94 83.76 -41.95
CA SER A 199 40.94 84.99 -41.15
C SER A 199 42.36 85.53 -40.92
N LEU A 200 43.33 84.64 -40.64
CA LEU A 200 44.74 85.00 -40.49
C LEU A 200 45.36 85.45 -41.80
N ALA A 201 44.99 84.84 -42.93
CA ALA A 201 45.44 85.26 -44.26
C ALA A 201 44.91 86.67 -44.61
N GLU A 202 43.62 86.94 -44.35
CA GLU A 202 43.01 88.27 -44.51
C GLU A 202 43.72 89.31 -43.63
N LEU A 203 43.95 89.01 -42.36
CA LEU A 203 44.70 89.88 -41.44
C LEU A 203 46.13 90.14 -41.93
N SER A 204 46.83 89.10 -42.40
CA SER A 204 48.18 89.22 -42.94
C SER A 204 48.21 90.13 -44.18
N GLY A 205 47.22 89.99 -45.07
CA GLY A 205 47.04 90.88 -46.22
C GLY A 205 46.84 92.35 -45.82
N LEU A 206 45.98 92.60 -44.82
CA LEU A 206 45.75 93.95 -44.27
C LEU A 206 47.02 94.54 -43.65
N ILE A 207 47.79 93.75 -42.89
CA ILE A 207 49.07 94.19 -42.32
C ILE A 207 50.07 94.52 -43.43
N ALA A 208 50.19 93.69 -44.46
CA ALA A 208 51.08 93.94 -45.59
C ALA A 208 50.69 95.21 -46.36
N GLU A 209 49.40 95.53 -46.47
CA GLU A 209 48.93 96.79 -47.02
C GLU A 209 49.28 97.98 -46.12
N LEU A 210 49.05 97.88 -44.82
CA LEU A 210 49.43 98.89 -43.83
C LEU A 210 50.94 99.15 -43.82
N GLN A 211 51.76 98.10 -43.88
CA GLN A 211 53.21 98.21 -44.00
C GLN A 211 53.61 98.92 -45.28
N ARG A 212 53.02 98.56 -46.44
CA ARG A 212 53.28 99.27 -47.71
C ARG A 212 52.90 100.74 -47.63
N LYS A 213 51.74 101.09 -47.06
CA LYS A 213 51.32 102.48 -46.84
C LYS A 213 52.27 103.22 -45.89
N THR A 214 52.73 102.56 -44.83
CA THR A 214 53.68 103.14 -43.86
C THR A 214 55.06 103.36 -44.48
N GLU A 215 55.57 102.40 -45.25
CA GLU A 215 56.87 102.52 -45.94
C GLU A 215 56.82 103.54 -47.07
N ALA A 216 55.70 103.62 -47.81
CA ALA A 216 55.46 104.71 -48.75
C ALA A 216 55.47 106.07 -48.05
N GLY A 217 54.78 106.21 -46.91
CA GLY A 217 54.82 107.41 -46.08
C GLY A 217 56.23 107.74 -45.56
N ARG A 218 57.00 106.73 -45.13
CA ARG A 218 58.42 106.88 -44.73
C ARG A 218 59.29 107.30 -45.90
N ARG A 219 59.12 106.74 -47.11
CA ARG A 219 59.85 107.16 -48.32
C ARG A 219 59.52 108.60 -48.69
N THR A 220 58.25 109.00 -48.67
CA THR A 220 57.87 110.39 -48.92
C THR A 220 58.48 111.35 -47.88
N LEU A 221 58.60 110.93 -46.61
CA LEU A 221 59.33 111.69 -45.58
C LEU A 221 60.85 111.70 -45.81
N ALA A 222 61.46 110.59 -46.24
CA ALA A 222 62.88 110.50 -46.55
C ALA A 222 63.25 111.30 -47.81
N GLU A 223 62.40 111.30 -48.84
CA GLU A 223 62.51 112.15 -50.04
C GLU A 223 62.39 113.63 -49.67
N ARG A 224 61.45 113.99 -48.78
CA ARG A 224 61.37 115.35 -48.21
C ARG A 224 62.63 115.75 -47.42
N HIS A 225 63.27 114.82 -46.72
CA HIS A 225 64.54 115.09 -46.01
C HIS A 225 65.78 115.02 -46.92
N GLY A 226 65.70 114.39 -48.09
CA GLY A 226 66.79 114.30 -49.08
C GLY A 226 66.77 115.40 -50.15
N GLN A 227 65.62 116.04 -50.40
CA GLN A 227 65.48 117.17 -51.33
C GLN A 227 65.64 118.56 -50.65
N ASP A 228 65.87 118.62 -49.34
CA ASP A 228 66.05 119.88 -48.59
C ASP A 228 67.52 120.21 -48.26
N ARG A 229 68.48 119.60 -48.98
CA ARG A 229 69.90 120.01 -48.99
C ARG A 229 70.56 119.67 -50.32
N THR A 230 70.32 120.45 -51.37
CA THR A 230 71.38 121.04 -52.22
C THR A 230 70.79 121.83 -53.39
N ASP A 231 71.24 123.09 -53.44
CA ASP A 231 71.42 123.96 -54.61
C ASP A 231 70.20 124.47 -55.39
N ILE A 232 70.03 125.80 -55.38
CA ILE A 232 70.61 126.65 -56.44
C ILE A 232 71.05 127.99 -55.82
N GLY A 233 72.32 128.33 -56.03
CA GLY A 233 72.82 129.69 -55.93
C GLY A 233 72.78 130.40 -57.30
N LEU A 234 72.55 131.72 -57.22
CA LEU A 234 73.13 132.81 -58.02
C LEU A 234 72.83 132.89 -59.54
N ASN A 235 72.32 134.06 -59.96
CA ASN A 235 72.99 134.90 -60.95
C ASN A 235 72.58 136.39 -60.82
N ASP A 236 73.57 137.26 -61.04
CA ASP A 236 73.58 138.72 -60.97
C ASP A 236 72.94 139.41 -62.19
N ASP A 237 72.31 140.57 -61.96
CA ASP A 237 72.48 141.88 -62.65
C ASP A 237 71.65 142.98 -61.94
#